data_AF-A0A060R825-F1
#
_entry.id   AF-A0A060R825-F1
#
_cell.length_a   1.000
_cell.length_b   1.000
_cell.length_c   1.000
_cell.angle_alpha   90.00
_cell.angle_beta   90.00
_cell.angle_gamma   90.00
#
_symmetry.space_group_name_H-M   'P 1'
#
loop_
_entity.id
_entity.type
_entity.pdbx_description
1 polymer ?
#
loop_
_entity_poly.entity_id
_entity_poly.type
_entity_poly.pdbx_seq_one_letter_code
_entity_poly.pdbx_strand_id
1 'polypeptide(L)' 'MVAERLFQQAKLLIENPYLGIKVEIIDDEKVRELISGNYRVVYFIADNEDVLIYLVVHSSMDFNNLPRIKKLYNEQK' A
#
# COMPACT_ATOMS: atom_id res chain seq x y z
N MET A 1 -13.89 -13.37 -6.75
CA MET A 1 -14.18 -11.94 -7.07
C MET A 1 -13.00 -11.05 -6.66
N VAL A 2 -12.90 -9.80 -7.14
CA VAL A 2 -11.79 -8.88 -6.79
C VAL A 2 -11.74 -8.61 -5.27
N ALA A 3 -12.90 -8.35 -4.66
CA ALA A 3 -13.01 -8.09 -3.23
C ALA A 3 -12.46 -9.24 -2.36
N GLU A 4 -12.75 -10.49 -2.72
CA GLU A 4 -12.23 -11.66 -2.00
C GLU A 4 -10.70 -11.72 -2.06
N ARG A 5 -10.09 -11.43 -3.22
CA ARG A 5 -8.63 -11.41 -3.33
C ARG A 5 -8.02 -10.32 -2.44
N LEU A 6 -8.60 -9.12 -2.45
CA LEU A 6 -8.15 -8.03 -1.56
C LEU A 6 -8.28 -8.43 -0.09
N PHE A 7 -9.37 -9.09 0.29
CA PHE A 7 -9.58 -9.57 1.64
C PHE A 7 -8.53 -10.63 2.06
N GLN A 8 -8.18 -11.57 1.18
CA GLN A 8 -7.12 -12.54 1.46
C GLN A 8 -5.75 -11.87 1.59
N GLN A 9 -5.45 -10.86 0.77
CA GLN A 9 -4.21 -10.10 0.94
C GLN A 9 -4.17 -9.35 2.27
N ALA A 10 -5.28 -8.75 2.69
CA ALA A 10 -5.36 -8.09 4.00
C ALA A 10 -5.08 -9.08 5.16
N LYS A 11 -5.54 -10.33 5.05
CA LYS A 11 -5.20 -11.39 6.02
C LYS A 11 -3.70 -11.71 6.05
N LEU A 12 -3.07 -11.84 4.89
CA LEU A 12 -1.62 -12.08 4.81
C LEU A 12 -0.82 -10.93 5.43
N LEU A 13 -1.30 -9.69 5.27
CA LEU A 13 -0.67 -8.51 5.85
C LEU A 13 -0.80 -8.42 7.38
N ILE A 14 -1.84 -9.02 7.97
CA ILE A 14 -1.96 -9.11 9.44
C ILE A 14 -0.81 -9.94 10.02
N GLU A 15 -0.46 -11.05 9.37
CA GLU A 15 0.59 -11.95 9.85
C GLU A 15 1.99 -11.51 9.40
N ASN A 16 2.07 -10.85 8.23
CA ASN A 16 3.32 -10.45 7.61
C ASN A 16 3.23 -9.00 7.09
N PRO A 17 3.30 -7.98 7.97
CA PRO A 17 3.21 -6.57 7.57
C PRO A 17 4.27 -6.19 6.53
N TYR A 18 5.44 -6.85 6.56
CA TYR A 18 6.55 -6.59 5.65
C TYR A 18 6.50 -7.38 4.32
N LEU A 19 5.36 -7.98 3.96
CA LEU A 19 5.20 -8.75 2.72
C LEU A 19 5.30 -7.89 1.44
N GLY A 20 4.85 -6.64 1.48
CA GLY A 20 4.95 -5.71 0.35
C GLY A 20 6.39 -5.29 0.04
N ILE A 21 6.55 -4.41 -0.94
CA ILE A 21 7.81 -3.72 -1.22
C ILE A 21 7.71 -2.26 -0.77
N LYS A 22 8.84 -1.61 -0.45
CA LYS A 22 8.85 -0.16 -0.17
C LYS A 22 8.35 0.59 -1.41
N VAL A 23 7.55 1.63 -1.20
CA VAL A 23 7.14 2.52 -2.28
C VAL A 23 8.30 3.45 -2.66
N GLU A 24 8.88 3.29 -3.85
CA GLU A 24 10.09 4.02 -4.25
C GLU A 24 9.98 5.55 -4.17
N ILE A 25 8.82 6.12 -4.49
CA ILE A 25 8.61 7.57 -4.49
C ILE A 25 8.44 8.16 -3.07
N ILE A 26 8.27 7.31 -2.06
CA ILE A 26 8.02 7.71 -0.67
C ILE A 26 9.23 7.26 0.15
N ASP A 27 9.95 8.20 0.75
CA ASP A 27 11.16 7.88 1.52
C ASP A 27 10.83 7.48 2.97
N ASP A 28 10.00 6.45 3.09
CA ASP A 28 9.59 5.87 4.37
C ASP A 28 9.49 4.36 4.23
N GLU A 29 10.33 3.63 4.96
CA GLU A 29 10.37 2.16 4.97
C GLU A 29 9.06 1.53 5.44
N LYS A 30 8.24 2.28 6.18
CA LYS A 30 6.94 1.83 6.67
C LYS A 30 5.84 1.95 5.63
N VAL A 31 6.02 2.76 4.57
CA VAL A 31 5.05 2.88 3.47
C VAL A 31 5.39 1.89 2.36
N ARG A 32 4.47 0.96 2.14
CA ARG A 32 4.72 -0.25 1.34
C ARG A 32 3.58 -0.50 0.37
N GLU A 33 3.88 -1.19 -0.72
CA GLU A 33 2.90 -1.60 -1.72
C GLU A 33 2.90 -3.11 -1.93
N LEU A 34 1.70 -3.64 -2.15
CA LEU A 34 1.46 -5.03 -2.48
C LEU A 34 0.65 -5.11 -3.77
N ILE A 35 1.15 -5.89 -4.74
CA ILE A 35 0.46 -6.12 -6.01
C ILE A 35 -0.42 -7.37 -5.88
N SER A 36 -1.72 -7.23 -6.15
CA SER A 36 -2.73 -8.29 -6.10
C SER A 36 -3.50 -8.34 -7.41
N GLY A 37 -3.02 -9.16 -8.34
CA GLY A 37 -3.52 -9.15 -9.72
C GLY A 37 -3.34 -7.78 -10.37
N ASN A 38 -4.44 -7.18 -10.85
CA ASN A 38 -4.42 -5.86 -11.49
C ASN A 38 -4.64 -4.70 -10.50
N TYR A 39 -4.45 -4.93 -9.20
CA TYR A 39 -4.60 -3.91 -8.18
C TYR A 39 -3.31 -3.76 -7.38
N ARG A 40 -3.06 -2.54 -6.95
CA ARG A 40 -2.00 -2.16 -6.03
C ARG A 40 -2.66 -1.71 -4.72
N VAL A 41 -2.21 -2.29 -3.63
CA VAL A 41 -2.61 -1.93 -2.26
C VAL A 41 -1.44 -1.20 -1.64
N VAL A 42 -1.61 0.08 -1.33
CA VAL A 42 -0.63 0.87 -0.58
C VAL A 42 -1.06 0.93 0.87
N TYR A 43 -0.13 0.64 1.75
CA TYR A 43 -0.37 0.58 3.19
C TYR A 43 0.83 1.10 3.97
N PHE A 44 0.61 1.34 5.25
CA PHE A 44 1.61 1.76 6.21
C PHE A 44 1.68 0.80 7.38
N ILE A 45 2.89 0.56 7.89
CA ILE A 45 3.14 -0.24 9.10
C ILE A 45 3.31 0.73 10.27
N ALA A 46 2.35 0.74 11.19
CA ALA A 46 2.43 1.54 12.41
C ALA A 46 3.45 0.93 13.40
N ASP A 47 3.83 1.71 14.43
CA ASP A 47 4.85 1.29 15.41
C ASP A 47 4.47 0.04 16.21
N ASN A 48 3.17 -0.24 16.33
CA ASN A 48 2.63 -1.45 16.95
C ASN A 48 2.43 -2.60 15.95
N GLU A 49 3.03 -2.50 14.76
CA GLU A 49 2.90 -3.44 13.63
C GLU A 49 1.51 -3.52 12.99
N ASP A 50 0.59 -2.63 13.35
CA ASP A 50 -0.70 -2.53 12.68
C ASP A 50 -0.53 -2.09 11.22
N VAL A 51 -1.31 -2.70 10.33
CA VAL A 51 -1.33 -2.36 8.91
C VAL A 51 -2.50 -1.41 8.60
N LEU A 52 -2.17 -0.20 8.16
CA LEU A 52 -3.13 0.81 7.72
C LEU A 52 -3.17 0.88 6.20
N ILE A 53 -4.27 0.43 5.59
CA ILE A 53 -4.45 0.53 4.13
C ILE A 53 -4.85 1.97 3.76
N TYR A 54 -3.99 2.66 3.02
CA TYR A 54 -4.24 4.03 2.56
C TYR A 54 -4.99 4.08 1.23
N LEU A 55 -4.67 3.15 0.33
CA LEU A 55 -5.15 3.20 -1.03
C LEU A 55 -5.21 1.82 -1.67
N VAL A 56 -6.28 1.56 -2.41
CA VAL A 56 -6.37 0.44 -3.35
C VAL A 56 -6.71 1.00 -4.72
N VAL A 57 -5.85 0.75 -5.70
CA VAL A 57 -5.96 1.31 -7.05
C VAL A 57 -5.68 0.24 -8.09
N HIS A 58 -6.37 0.32 -9.23
CA HIS A 58 -6.05 -0.50 -10.39
C HIS A 58 -4.64 -0.15 -10.91
N SER A 59 -3.83 -1.16 -11.23
CA SER A 59 -2.44 -1.00 -11.65
C SER A 59 -2.25 -0.27 -12.99
N SER A 60 -3.33 -0.09 -13.76
CA SER A 60 -3.29 0.74 -14.98
C SER A 60 -3.37 2.24 -14.70
N MET A 61 -3.65 2.66 -13.45
CA MET A 61 -3.60 4.07 -13.08
C MET A 61 -2.14 4.49 -12.90
N ASP A 62 -1.83 5.70 -13.37
CA ASP A 62 -0.52 6.30 -13.16
C ASP A 62 -0.34 6.66 -11.68
N PHE A 63 0.32 5.75 -10.97
CA PHE A 63 0.55 5.80 -9.53
C PHE A 63 1.23 7.10 -9.08
N ASN A 64 2.24 7.55 -9.84
CA ASN A 64 3.04 8.73 -9.51
C ASN A 64 2.24 10.03 -9.62
N ASN A 65 1.15 10.02 -10.39
CA ASN A 65 0.29 11.17 -10.58
C ASN A 65 -0.97 11.16 -9.70
N LEU A 66 -1.17 10.15 -8.86
CA LEU A 66 -2.31 10.11 -7.94
C LEU A 66 -2.20 11.21 -6.87
N PRO A 67 -3.21 12.08 -6.72
CA PRO A 67 -3.18 13.17 -5.73
C PRO A 67 -2.94 12.68 -4.29
N ARG A 68 -3.48 11.51 -3.94
CA ARG A 68 -3.28 10.90 -2.62
C ARG A 68 -1.83 10.49 -2.37
N ILE A 69 -1.13 9.97 -3.37
CA ILE A 69 0.29 9.59 -3.25
C ILE A 69 1.17 10.85 -3.12
N LYS A 70 0.88 11.89 -3.91
CA LYS A 70 1.56 13.19 -3.79
C LYS A 70 1.37 13.80 -2.40
N LYS A 71 0.17 13.67 -1.83
CA LYS A 71 -0.11 14.11 -0.46
C LYS A 71 0.75 13.36 0.57
N LEU A 72 0.78 12.03 0.51
CA LEU A 72 1.61 11.20 1.41
C LEU A 72 3.09 11.58 1.33
N TYR A 73 3.61 11.80 0.11
CA TYR A 73 4.99 12.27 -0.08
C TYR A 73 5.26 13.63 0.57
N ASN A 74 4.33 14.58 0.45
CA ASN A 74 4.51 15.92 1.00
C ASN A 74 4.37 15.98 2.53
N GLU A 75 3.62 15.06 3.15
CA GLU A 75 3.45 14.98 4.61
C GLU A 75 4.69 14.42 5.33
N GLN A 76 5.67 13.88 4.59
CA GLN A 76 6.94 13.37 5.13
C GLN A 76 8.09 14.39 5.10
N LYS A 77 7.89 15.58 4.51
CA LYS A 77 8.85 16.69 4.51
C LYS A 77 8.51 17.72 5.57
#